data_AF-M0PHS4-F1
#
_entry.id   AF-M0PHS4-F1
#
_cell.length_a   1.000
_cell.length_b   1.000
_cell.length_c   1.000
_cell.angle_alpha   90.00
_cell.angle_beta   90.00
_cell.angle_gamma   90.00
#
_symmetry.space_group_name_H-M   'P 1'
#
loop_
_entity.id
_entity.type
_entity.pdbx_description
1 polymer ?
#
loop_
_entity_poly.entity_id
_entity_poly.type
_entity_poly.pdbx_seq_one_letter_code
_entity_poly.pdbx_strand_id
1 'polypeptide(L)'
;MSSLLERSQVVEAGQTWRCDEARAAPDDVPAPHDVPLWAPHPRFSAIVDRVQDDYVELTVTTGNSHPRTPAFGAEMVSTVETLTNDPRWSFEGDREVRDV
;
A
#
# COMPACT_ATOMS: atom_id res chain seq x y z
N MET A 1 -14.46 -24.68 -5.04
CA MET A 1 -13.39 -23.94 -5.74
C MET A 1 -13.99 -22.66 -6.30
N SER A 2 -14.21 -21.64 -5.44
CA SER A 2 -14.87 -20.39 -5.85
C SER A 2 -14.23 -19.13 -5.25
N SER A 3 -13.06 -19.23 -4.63
CA SER A 3 -12.49 -18.12 -3.83
C SER A 3 -11.69 -17.10 -4.63
N LEU A 4 -11.25 -17.40 -5.86
CA LEU A 4 -10.33 -16.53 -6.60
C LEU A 4 -11.06 -15.52 -7.52
N LEU A 5 -12.12 -15.96 -8.20
CA LEU A 5 -12.93 -15.10 -9.10
C LEU A 5 -13.82 -14.08 -8.37
N GLU A 6 -14.21 -14.33 -7.11
CA GLU A 6 -14.90 -13.32 -6.28
C GLU A 6 -13.93 -12.28 -5.72
N ARG A 7 -12.64 -12.62 -5.54
CA ARG A 7 -11.62 -11.69 -5.01
C ARG A 7 -11.12 -10.68 -6.04
N SER A 8 -11.10 -11.05 -7.33
CA SER A 8 -10.83 -10.13 -8.43
C SER A 8 -11.92 -9.05 -8.61
N GLN A 9 -13.03 -9.12 -7.86
CA GLN A 9 -14.05 -8.06 -7.84
C GLN A 9 -13.83 -7.01 -6.74
N VAL A 10 -12.84 -7.19 -5.85
CA VAL A 10 -12.53 -6.23 -4.77
C VAL A 10 -11.46 -5.22 -5.22
N VAL A 11 -10.48 -5.69 -5.99
CA VAL A 11 -9.38 -4.86 -6.50
C VAL A 11 -9.64 -4.51 -7.96
N GLU A 12 -9.69 -3.22 -8.25
CA GLU A 12 -9.95 -2.69 -9.59
C GLU A 12 -8.86 -1.71 -10.03
N ALA A 13 -8.64 -1.61 -11.34
CA ALA A 13 -7.77 -0.59 -11.90
C ALA A 13 -8.28 0.82 -11.55
N GLY A 14 -7.36 1.72 -11.20
CA GLY A 14 -7.63 3.07 -10.72
C GLY A 14 -7.79 3.17 -9.20
N GLN A 15 -7.87 2.06 -8.46
CA GLN A 15 -7.93 2.10 -7.00
C GLN A 15 -6.61 2.52 -6.38
N THR A 16 -6.66 3.37 -5.35
CA THR A 16 -5.48 3.70 -4.54
C THR A 16 -5.41 2.82 -3.30
N TRP A 17 -4.27 2.17 -3.12
CA TRP A 17 -3.94 1.33 -1.97
C TRP A 17 -2.76 1.91 -1.21
N ARG A 18 -2.84 1.86 0.12
CA ARG A 18 -1.84 2.37 1.04
C ARG A 18 -1.08 1.21 1.66
N CYS A 19 0.24 1.33 1.71
CA CYS A 19 1.11 0.38 2.37
C CYS A 19 1.67 0.97 3.68
N ASP A 20 1.13 0.49 4.79
CA ASP A 20 1.56 0.75 6.15
C ASP A 20 2.52 -0.36 6.61
N GLU A 21 3.71 -0.42 6.02
CA GLU A 21 4.84 -1.13 6.62
C GLU A 21 5.25 -0.38 7.89
N ALA A 22 4.55 -0.67 8.98
CA ALA A 22 4.63 0.06 10.22
C ALA A 22 6.06 0.08 10.77
N ARG A 23 6.74 1.20 10.48
CA ARG A 23 8.02 1.65 11.00
C ARG A 23 9.22 0.83 10.49
N ALA A 24 10.33 1.52 10.29
CA ALA A 24 11.64 0.92 10.11
C ALA A 24 11.83 -0.23 11.12
N ALA A 25 12.41 -1.35 10.68
CA ALA A 25 12.98 -2.28 11.63
C ALA A 25 13.92 -1.48 12.56
N PRO A 26 14.06 -1.83 13.85
CA PRO A 26 14.94 -1.09 14.77
C PRO A 26 16.36 -0.86 14.20
N ASP A 27 16.82 -1.77 13.34
CA ASP A 27 18.12 -1.75 12.67
C ASP A 27 18.19 -0.81 11.46
N ASP A 28 17.05 -0.40 10.89
CA ASP A 28 16.94 0.57 9.79
C ASP A 28 16.79 2.00 10.32
N VAL A 29 16.74 2.18 11.65
CA VAL A 29 16.65 3.49 12.27
C VAL A 29 18.05 4.06 12.48
N PRO A 30 18.38 5.24 11.91
CA PRO A 30 19.61 5.97 12.23
C PRO A 30 19.79 6.16 13.74
N ALA A 31 21.02 6.48 14.17
CA ALA A 31 21.42 6.73 15.56
C ALA A 31 20.33 7.38 16.44
N PRO A 32 20.29 7.08 17.75
CA PRO A 32 19.18 7.43 18.62
C PRO A 32 18.75 8.89 18.49
N HIS A 33 17.45 9.08 18.28
CA HIS A 33 16.79 10.36 18.06
C HIS A 33 15.57 10.44 18.97
N ASP A 34 15.37 11.60 19.58
CA ASP A 34 14.28 11.83 20.54
C ASP A 34 12.92 12.11 19.84
N VAL A 35 12.89 12.17 18.50
CA VAL A 35 11.69 12.48 17.70
C VAL A 35 11.53 11.50 16.54
N PRO A 36 10.30 11.11 16.15
CA PRO A 36 10.07 10.26 14.98
C PRO A 36 10.67 10.86 13.70
N LEU A 37 11.57 10.11 13.04
CA LEU A 37 12.22 10.54 11.79
C LEU A 37 11.27 10.56 10.59
N TRP A 38 10.21 9.77 10.65
CA TRP A 38 9.22 9.65 9.59
C TRP A 38 7.84 9.97 10.11
N ALA A 39 7.04 10.57 9.24
CA ALA A 39 5.70 10.96 9.58
C ALA A 39 4.81 9.71 9.83
N PRO A 40 3.82 9.81 10.73
CA PRO A 40 2.99 8.69 11.19
C PRO A 40 1.86 8.36 10.20
N HIS A 41 2.20 8.21 8.92
CA HIS A 41 1.29 7.88 7.82
C HIS A 41 1.88 6.75 6.97
N PRO A 42 1.10 6.13 6.05
CA PRO A 42 1.58 5.06 5.18
C PRO A 42 2.92 5.35 4.55
N ARG A 43 3.74 4.30 4.44
CA ARG A 43 5.07 4.42 3.86
C ARG A 43 4.98 4.89 2.41
N PHE A 44 4.00 4.38 1.69
CA PHE A 44 3.63 4.88 0.38
C PHE A 44 2.17 4.55 0.05
N SER A 45 1.65 5.26 -0.94
CA SER A 45 0.41 4.94 -1.65
C SER A 45 0.74 4.56 -3.09
N ALA A 46 -0.02 3.62 -3.65
CA ALA A 46 0.10 3.22 -5.04
C ALA A 46 -1.29 3.11 -5.67
N ILE A 47 -1.39 3.42 -6.97
CA ILE A 47 -2.59 3.21 -7.77
C ILE A 47 -2.49 1.87 -8.48
N VAL A 48 -3.59 1.14 -8.59
CA VAL A 48 -3.68 -0.08 -9.39
C VAL A 48 -3.75 0.31 -10.86
N ASP A 49 -2.74 -0.06 -11.64
CA ASP A 49 -2.76 0.18 -13.08
C ASP A 49 -3.51 -0.93 -13.80
N ARG A 50 -3.31 -2.17 -13.35
CA ARG A 50 -3.88 -3.36 -13.99
C ARG A 50 -4.08 -4.49 -13.00
N VAL A 51 -5.16 -5.25 -13.21
CA VAL A 51 -5.41 -6.52 -12.54
C VAL A 51 -5.46 -7.62 -13.60
N GLN A 52 -4.71 -8.70 -13.40
CA GLN A 52 -4.70 -9.87 -14.28
C GLN A 52 -4.75 -11.13 -13.42
N ASP A 53 -5.87 -11.86 -13.50
CA ASP A 53 -6.13 -13.05 -12.69
C ASP A 53 -5.94 -12.77 -11.18
N ASP A 54 -4.80 -13.15 -10.60
CA ASP A 54 -4.42 -12.93 -9.20
C ASP A 54 -3.34 -11.86 -9.00
N TYR A 55 -2.75 -11.33 -10.08
CA TYR A 55 -1.70 -10.31 -10.03
C TYR A 55 -2.26 -8.89 -10.15
N VAL A 56 -1.59 -7.97 -9.47
CA VAL A 56 -1.91 -6.55 -9.47
C VAL A 56 -0.64 -5.76 -9.77
N GLU A 57 -0.69 -4.96 -10.83
CA GLU A 57 0.33 -3.98 -11.17
C GLU A 57 -0.02 -2.64 -10.50
N LEU A 58 0.96 -2.06 -9.82
CA LEU A 58 0.80 -0.88 -8.98
C LEU A 58 1.84 0.19 -9.35
N THR A 59 1.42 1.44 -9.48
CA THR A 59 2.32 2.59 -9.62
C THR A 59 2.31 3.43 -8.35
N VAL A 60 3.48 3.69 -7.79
CA VAL A 60 3.62 4.48 -6.56
C VAL A 60 3.32 5.95 -6.82
N THR A 61 2.32 6.50 -6.14
CA THR A 61 1.84 7.88 -6.33
C THR A 61 2.26 8.81 -5.20
N THR A 62 2.55 8.28 -4.02
CA THR A 62 3.02 9.06 -2.88
C THR A 62 3.93 8.19 -2.04
N GLY A 63 5.02 8.75 -1.54
CA GLY A 63 5.93 8.07 -0.64
C GLY A 63 6.35 9.02 0.48
N ASN A 64 6.56 8.48 1.68
CA ASN A 64 7.23 9.22 2.73
C ASN A 64 8.76 9.24 2.50
N SER A 65 9.51 9.86 3.40
CA SER A 65 10.97 9.98 3.32
C SER A 65 11.76 8.74 3.75
N HIS A 66 11.11 7.57 3.92
CA HIS A 66 11.79 6.35 4.36
C HIS A 66 12.70 5.79 3.24
N PRO A 67 13.94 5.34 3.52
CA PRO A 67 14.90 4.92 2.47
C PRO A 67 14.43 3.75 1.60
N ARG A 68 13.59 2.88 2.16
CA ARG A 68 13.01 1.75 1.43
C ARG A 68 11.72 2.13 0.70
N THR A 69 11.20 3.34 0.87
CA THR A 69 10.02 3.81 0.13
C THR A 69 10.34 3.79 -1.36
N PRO A 70 9.55 3.08 -2.18
CA PRO A 70 9.71 3.12 -3.61
C PRO A 70 9.66 4.57 -4.12
N ALA A 71 10.42 4.87 -5.17
CA ALA A 71 10.38 6.19 -5.78
C ALA A 71 8.97 6.49 -6.31
N PHE A 72 8.62 7.78 -6.37
CA PHE A 72 7.43 8.22 -7.09
C PHE A 72 7.47 7.73 -8.54
N GLY A 73 6.38 7.13 -9.03
CA GLY A 73 6.29 6.53 -10.35
C GLY A 73 6.92 5.14 -10.46
N ALA A 74 7.43 4.55 -9.37
CA ALA A 74 7.93 3.19 -9.40
C ALA A 74 6.77 2.19 -9.61
N GLU A 75 6.98 1.28 -10.55
CA GLU A 75 6.09 0.15 -10.83
C GLU A 75 6.39 -1.01 -9.89
N MET A 76 5.36 -1.66 -9.40
CA MET A 76 5.45 -2.83 -8.53
C MET A 76 4.40 -3.86 -8.92
N VAL A 77 4.70 -5.12 -8.62
CA VAL A 77 3.76 -6.23 -8.78
C VAL A 77 3.44 -6.81 -7.41
N SER A 78 2.16 -6.98 -7.14
CA SER A 78 1.63 -7.63 -5.94
C SER A 78 0.56 -8.66 -6.34
N THR A 79 -0.10 -9.25 -5.36
CA THR A 79 -1.25 -10.12 -5.59
C THR A 79 -2.52 -9.52 -5.01
N VAL A 80 -3.67 -9.88 -5.57
CA VAL A 80 -4.99 -9.53 -5.03
C VAL A 80 -5.12 -10.02 -3.58
N GLU A 81 -4.60 -11.21 -3.28
CA GLU A 81 -4.56 -11.76 -1.92
C GLU A 81 -3.73 -10.90 -0.97
N THR A 82 -2.55 -10.43 -1.39
CA THR A 82 -1.70 -9.55 -0.57
C THR A 82 -2.43 -8.25 -0.25
N LEU A 83 -3.01 -7.57 -1.25
CA LEU A 83 -3.71 -6.31 -1.01
C LEU A 83 -4.90 -6.48 -0.06
N THR A 84 -5.65 -7.57 -0.19
CA THR A 84 -6.90 -7.77 0.58
C THR A 84 -6.71 -8.38 1.97
N ASN A 85 -5.66 -9.18 2.20
CA ASN A 85 -5.48 -9.93 3.44
C ASN A 85 -4.28 -9.49 4.29
N ASP A 86 -3.26 -8.85 3.70
CA ASP A 86 -2.13 -8.38 4.49
C ASP A 86 -2.53 -7.08 5.21
N PRO A 87 -2.46 -7.05 6.56
CA PRO A 87 -2.88 -5.88 7.35
C PRO A 87 -2.05 -4.62 7.09
N ARG A 88 -0.92 -4.74 6.38
CA ARG A 88 -0.13 -3.60 5.91
C ARG A 88 -0.80 -2.87 4.76
N TRP A 89 -1.71 -3.50 4.05
CA TRP A 89 -2.39 -2.89 2.92
C TRP A 89 -3.79 -2.44 3.31
N SER A 90 -4.15 -1.23 2.88
CA SER A 90 -5.51 -0.71 3.05
C SER A 90 -5.96 0.03 1.81
N PHE A 91 -7.22 -0.18 1.43
CA PHE A 91 -7.85 0.55 0.32
C PHE A 91 -8.23 1.97 0.78
N GLU A 92 -7.91 2.98 -0.01
CA GLU A 92 -8.18 4.38 0.34
C GLU A 92 -9.66 4.76 0.19
N GLY A 93 -10.40 4.09 -0.70
CA GLY A 93 -11.79 4.42 -1.01
C GLY A 93 -12.83 4.00 0.03
N ASP A 94 -12.46 3.18 1.03
CA ASP A 94 -13.35 2.83 2.16
C ASP A 94 -13.42 3.94 3.22
N ARG A 95 -12.77 5.10 2.99
CA ARG A 95 -13.14 6.35 3.66
C ARG A 95 -14.45 6.89 3.05
N GLU A 96 -15.52 6.12 3.20
CA GLU A 96 -16.87 6.64 3.06
C GLU A 96 -17.05 7.74 4.12
N VAL A 97 -17.15 8.98 3.64
CA VAL A 97 -18.09 10.00 4.08
C VAL A 97 -18.79 9.68 5.41
N ARG A 98 -18.09 9.86 6.53
CA ARG A 98 -18.73 10.06 7.83
C ARG A 98 -18.56 11.52 8.23
N ASP A 99 -19.26 12.40 7.52
CA ASP A 99 -19.50 13.75 8.00
C ASP A 99 -20.93 14.20 7.62
N VAL A 100 -21.76 14.14 8.67
CA VAL A 100 -22.90 15.01 9.04
C VAL A 100 -24.20 14.92 8.24
#